data_AF-A0A5C5C7E7-F1
#
_entry.id   AF-A0A5C5C7E7-F1
#
_cell.length_a   1.000
_cell.length_b   1.000
_cell.length_c   1.000
_cell.angle_alpha   90.00
_cell.angle_beta   90.00
_cell.angle_gamma   90.00
#
_symmetry.space_group_name_H-M   'P 1'
#
loop_
_entity.id
_entity.type
_entity.pdbx_description
1 polymer ?
#
loop_
_entity_poly.entity_id
_entity_poly.type
_entity_poly.pdbx_seq_one_letter_code
_entity_poly.pdbx_strand_id
1 'polypeptide(L)'
;MTTLVWNLEENATRRHLLAEALLQLPEERRTQVLAAAEAAGVPDGHHHDLGEVNATIDALDASERAKDDMRAVYRILAEAEATAHGCAVEETHFHEVGNGEALRNVLAICLAVEALDPDEIAATRVQTGSGTVRCAHGELPIPAPATAAIIARGIPTCERKLEGERCTPTSAAVILHFVQRYDA
;
A
#
# COMPACT_ATOMS: atom_id res chain seq x y z
N MET A 1 -16.97 18.85 -4.61
CA MET A 1 -15.76 18.11 -4.96
C MET A 1 -15.04 17.82 -3.66
N THR A 2 -15.07 16.57 -3.22
CA THR A 2 -14.43 16.10 -1.98
C THR A 2 -13.05 15.56 -2.34
N THR A 3 -12.00 16.19 -1.84
CA THR A 3 -10.62 15.73 -2.05
C THR A 3 -10.08 15.09 -0.77
N LEU A 4 -9.62 13.85 -0.86
CA LEU A 4 -8.79 13.24 0.18
C LEU A 4 -7.36 13.73 -0.03
N VAL A 5 -6.74 14.31 1.00
CA VAL A 5 -5.33 14.70 0.95
C VAL A 5 -4.55 13.86 1.94
N TRP A 6 -3.58 13.09 1.44
CA TRP A 6 -2.61 12.38 2.26
C TRP A 6 -1.37 13.24 2.53
N ASN A 7 -1.11 13.58 3.78
CA ASN A 7 0.16 14.21 4.15
C ASN A 7 1.24 13.13 4.38
N LEU A 8 2.21 13.06 3.48
CA LEU A 8 3.25 12.04 3.42
C LEU A 8 4.66 12.57 3.70
N GLU A 9 4.80 13.80 4.19
CA GLU A 9 6.11 14.48 4.33
C GLU A 9 6.97 13.91 5.46
N GLU A 10 6.34 13.32 6.49
CA GLU A 10 7.01 12.71 7.64
C GLU A 10 6.97 11.18 7.61
N ASN A 11 5.88 10.60 7.11
CA ASN A 11 5.65 9.17 7.15
C ASN A 11 4.69 8.76 6.02
N ALA A 12 4.95 7.62 5.40
CA ALA A 12 4.12 7.04 4.34
C ALA A 12 3.89 5.53 4.57
N THR A 13 3.97 5.06 5.81
CA THR A 13 3.66 3.66 6.14
C THR A 13 2.18 3.33 5.92
N ARG A 14 1.84 2.06 5.70
CA ARG A 14 0.43 1.61 5.54
C ARG A 14 -0.47 2.09 6.67
N ARG A 15 0.03 2.03 7.92
CA ARG A 15 -0.67 2.53 9.11
C ARG A 15 -0.97 4.03 9.01
N HIS A 16 -0.01 4.80 8.50
CA HIS A 16 -0.17 6.24 8.30
C HIS A 16 -1.21 6.54 7.21
N LEU A 17 -1.13 5.86 6.05
CA LEU A 17 -2.11 6.00 4.97
C LEU A 17 -3.54 5.71 5.44
N LEU A 18 -3.72 4.61 6.19
CA LEU A 18 -5.00 4.25 6.77
C LEU A 18 -5.47 5.31 7.78
N ALA A 19 -4.59 5.78 8.67
CA ALA A 19 -4.93 6.80 9.65
C ALA A 19 -5.41 8.10 8.98
N GLU A 20 -4.69 8.59 7.98
CA GLU A 20 -5.06 9.80 7.24
C GLU A 20 -6.42 9.64 6.53
N ALA A 21 -6.70 8.48 5.92
CA ALA A 21 -8.00 8.21 5.31
C ALA A 21 -9.13 8.17 6.35
N LEU A 22 -8.93 7.46 7.46
CA LEU A 22 -9.91 7.35 8.54
C LEU A 22 -10.19 8.69 9.21
N LEU A 23 -9.18 9.56 9.35
CA LEU A 23 -9.33 10.90 9.95
C LEU A 23 -10.36 11.78 9.22
N GLN A 24 -10.61 11.52 7.94
CA GLN A 24 -11.60 12.23 7.13
C GLN A 24 -13.04 11.69 7.30
N LEU A 25 -13.20 10.53 7.94
CA LEU A 25 -14.51 9.93 8.20
C LEU A 25 -15.04 10.32 9.59
N PRO A 26 -16.38 10.38 9.79
CA PRO A 26 -16.98 10.40 11.12
C PRO A 26 -16.62 9.15 11.94
N GLU A 27 -16.55 9.26 13.27
CA GLU A 27 -16.12 8.18 14.18
C GLU A 27 -16.91 6.86 13.99
N GLU A 28 -18.22 6.95 13.79
CA GLU A 28 -19.07 5.80 13.52
C GLU A 28 -18.65 5.07 12.23
N ARG A 29 -18.37 5.82 11.17
CA ARG A 29 -17.93 5.27 9.88
C ARG A 29 -16.53 4.67 9.97
N ARG A 30 -15.62 5.25 10.76
CA ARG A 30 -14.29 4.65 11.04
C ARG A 30 -14.44 3.27 11.67
N THR A 31 -15.30 3.17 12.67
CA THR A 31 -15.58 1.91 13.38
C THR A 31 -16.16 0.87 12.42
N GLN A 32 -17.10 1.26 11.56
CA GLN A 32 -17.68 0.37 10.55
C GLN A 32 -16.63 -0.15 9.55
N VAL A 33 -15.76 0.72 9.03
CA VAL A 33 -14.68 0.33 8.10
C VAL A 33 -13.73 -0.67 8.75
N LEU A 34 -13.28 -0.40 9.97
CA LEU A 34 -12.35 -1.29 10.68
C LEU A 34 -13.00 -2.64 11.02
N ALA A 35 -14.27 -2.63 11.43
CA ALA A 35 -15.01 -3.86 11.70
C ALA A 35 -15.23 -4.69 10.42
N ALA A 36 -15.51 -4.04 9.29
CA ALA A 36 -15.63 -4.71 8.00
C ALA A 36 -14.29 -5.33 7.56
N ALA A 37 -13.17 -4.62 7.70
CA ALA A 37 -11.85 -5.15 7.36
C ALA A 37 -11.48 -6.38 8.21
N GLU A 38 -11.83 -6.38 9.50
CA GLU A 38 -11.60 -7.51 10.41
C GLU A 38 -12.50 -8.71 10.05
N ALA A 39 -13.77 -8.45 9.71
CA ALA A 39 -14.76 -9.48 9.38
C ALA A 39 -14.60 -10.07 7.97
N ALA A 40 -13.84 -9.41 7.08
CA ALA A 40 -13.71 -9.78 5.68
C ALA A 40 -13.03 -11.15 5.43
N GLY A 41 -12.42 -11.75 6.45
CA GLY A 41 -11.91 -13.12 6.38
C GLY A 41 -10.52 -13.26 5.74
N VAL A 42 -9.64 -12.25 5.88
CA VAL A 42 -8.25 -12.39 5.42
C VAL A 42 -7.52 -13.43 6.28
N PRO A 43 -7.07 -14.57 5.70
CA PRO A 43 -6.41 -15.62 6.44
C PRO A 43 -5.06 -15.16 7.01
N ASP A 44 -4.68 -15.74 8.15
CA ASP A 44 -3.32 -15.63 8.64
C ASP A 44 -2.36 -16.47 7.79
N GLY A 45 -1.09 -16.09 7.79
CA GLY A 45 -0.03 -16.78 7.06
C GLY A 45 0.55 -15.94 5.94
N HIS A 46 1.24 -16.63 5.03
CA HIS A 46 2.04 -16.03 3.99
C HIS A 46 1.61 -16.53 2.62
N HIS A 47 1.41 -15.60 1.69
CA HIS A 47 1.09 -15.86 0.29
C HIS A 47 2.38 -15.73 -0.53
N HIS A 48 2.70 -16.74 -1.31
CA HIS A 48 4.01 -16.89 -1.97
C HIS A 48 4.07 -16.20 -3.33
N ASP A 49 2.92 -15.93 -3.94
CA ASP A 49 2.82 -15.34 -5.27
C ASP A 49 1.51 -14.55 -5.44
N LEU A 50 1.39 -13.90 -6.60
CA LEU A 50 0.22 -13.11 -6.96
C LEU A 50 -1.04 -13.97 -7.13
N GLY A 51 -0.91 -15.24 -7.50
CA GLY A 51 -2.02 -16.17 -7.66
C GLY A 51 -2.69 -16.49 -6.33
N GLU A 52 -1.90 -16.82 -5.30
CA GLU A 52 -2.37 -17.04 -3.93
C GLU A 52 -3.04 -15.77 -3.37
N VAL A 53 -2.45 -14.60 -3.60
CA VAL A 53 -3.05 -13.32 -3.17
C VAL A 53 -4.40 -13.07 -3.85
N ASN A 54 -4.49 -13.26 -5.16
CA ASN A 54 -5.74 -13.06 -5.90
C ASN A 54 -6.83 -14.03 -5.44
N ALA A 55 -6.49 -15.31 -5.22
CA ALA A 55 -7.44 -16.29 -4.70
C ALA A 55 -7.98 -15.88 -3.31
N THR A 56 -7.11 -15.35 -2.45
CA THR A 56 -7.52 -14.79 -1.16
C THR A 56 -8.44 -13.58 -1.34
N ILE A 57 -8.09 -12.62 -2.21
CA ILE A 57 -8.91 -11.42 -2.49
C ILE A 57 -10.31 -11.82 -2.99
N ASP A 58 -10.39 -12.79 -3.89
CA ASP A 58 -11.65 -13.26 -4.46
C ASP A 58 -12.61 -13.80 -3.37
N ALA A 59 -12.04 -14.48 -2.37
CA ALA A 59 -12.78 -15.09 -1.27
C ALA A 59 -13.22 -14.11 -0.16
N LEU A 60 -12.73 -12.87 -0.15
CA LEU A 60 -13.04 -11.90 0.90
C LEU A 60 -14.53 -11.52 0.90
N ASP A 61 -15.09 -11.33 2.10
CA ASP A 61 -16.39 -10.68 2.30
C ASP A 61 -16.21 -9.14 2.24
N ALA A 62 -15.97 -8.65 1.04
CA ALA A 62 -15.75 -7.24 0.74
C ALA A 62 -16.40 -6.87 -0.61
N SER A 63 -16.60 -5.57 -0.84
CA SER A 63 -17.13 -5.06 -2.11
C SER A 63 -16.21 -5.40 -3.29
N GLU A 64 -16.78 -5.53 -4.49
CA GLU A 64 -15.97 -5.74 -5.70
C GLU A 64 -15.05 -4.55 -5.99
N ARG A 65 -15.46 -3.32 -5.66
CA ARG A 65 -14.61 -2.13 -5.78
C ARG A 65 -13.36 -2.26 -4.90
N ALA A 66 -13.51 -2.62 -3.62
CA ALA A 66 -12.36 -2.83 -2.74
C ALA A 66 -11.47 -3.98 -3.22
N LYS A 67 -12.05 -5.09 -3.71
CA LYS A 67 -11.29 -6.21 -4.29
C LYS A 67 -10.51 -5.80 -5.54
N ASP A 68 -11.11 -5.04 -6.44
CA ASP A 68 -10.45 -4.54 -7.65
C ASP A 68 -9.28 -3.62 -7.32
N ASP A 69 -9.46 -2.71 -6.34
CA ASP A 69 -8.39 -1.86 -5.83
C ASP A 69 -7.24 -2.69 -5.23
N MET A 70 -7.56 -3.73 -4.44
CA MET A 70 -6.54 -4.63 -3.89
C MET A 70 -5.77 -5.34 -5.00
N ARG A 71 -6.44 -5.91 -6.01
CA ARG A 71 -5.79 -6.57 -7.15
C ARG A 71 -4.85 -5.61 -7.89
N ALA A 72 -5.28 -4.36 -8.09
CA ALA A 72 -4.46 -3.34 -8.74
C ALA A 72 -3.19 -3.02 -7.92
N VAL A 73 -3.32 -2.85 -6.60
CA VAL A 73 -2.18 -2.62 -5.69
C VAL A 73 -1.21 -3.81 -5.71
N TYR A 74 -1.71 -5.05 -5.64
CA TYR A 74 -0.85 -6.24 -5.63
C TYR A 74 -0.20 -6.52 -6.98
N ARG A 75 -0.83 -6.15 -8.10
CA ARG A 75 -0.18 -6.17 -9.41
C ARG A 75 1.00 -5.21 -9.46
N ILE A 76 0.86 -3.99 -8.96
CA ILE A 76 1.97 -3.02 -8.88
C ILE A 76 3.12 -3.56 -8.04
N LEU A 77 2.81 -4.21 -6.92
CA LEU A 77 3.80 -4.89 -6.08
C LEU A 77 4.52 -6.00 -6.84
N ALA A 78 3.77 -6.89 -7.51
CA ALA A 78 4.36 -7.99 -8.27
C ALA A 78 5.29 -7.50 -9.38
N GLU A 79 4.91 -6.45 -10.12
CA GLU A 79 5.75 -5.80 -11.12
C GLU A 79 7.06 -5.25 -10.52
N ALA A 80 6.98 -4.66 -9.33
CA ALA A 80 8.13 -4.07 -8.64
C ALA A 80 9.08 -5.13 -8.08
N GLU A 81 8.55 -6.20 -7.50
CA GLU A 81 9.33 -7.34 -7.02
C GLU A 81 9.99 -8.06 -8.20
N ALA A 82 9.26 -8.31 -9.30
CA ALA A 82 9.82 -8.86 -10.53
C ALA A 82 11.02 -8.05 -11.03
N THR A 83 10.88 -6.72 -11.03
CA THR A 83 11.95 -5.78 -11.41
C THR A 83 13.14 -5.87 -10.46
N ALA A 84 12.90 -5.94 -9.15
CA ALA A 84 13.96 -6.05 -8.14
C ALA A 84 14.72 -7.38 -8.22
N HIS A 85 14.04 -8.45 -8.63
CA HIS A 85 14.59 -9.79 -8.76
C HIS A 85 15.12 -10.13 -10.16
N GLY A 86 14.78 -9.31 -11.17
CA GLY A 86 15.17 -9.54 -12.56
C GLY A 86 14.48 -10.75 -13.19
N CYS A 87 13.23 -11.05 -12.81
CA CYS A 87 12.43 -12.16 -13.34
C CYS A 87 11.12 -11.66 -13.97
N ALA A 88 10.34 -12.59 -14.56
CA ALA A 88 8.99 -12.27 -15.01
C ALA A 88 8.02 -12.12 -13.81
N VAL A 89 6.91 -11.38 -14.00
CA VAL A 89 5.90 -11.16 -12.95
C VAL A 89 5.29 -12.49 -12.51
N GLU A 90 5.10 -13.41 -13.44
CA GLU A 90 4.56 -14.76 -13.19
C GLU A 90 5.53 -15.65 -12.41
N GLU A 91 6.82 -15.32 -12.38
CA GLU A 91 7.89 -16.04 -11.67
C GLU A 91 8.25 -15.35 -10.34
N THR A 92 7.51 -14.30 -9.97
CA THR A 92 7.81 -13.51 -8.79
C THR A 92 7.36 -14.20 -7.51
N HIS A 93 8.26 -14.27 -6.54
CA HIS A 93 7.99 -14.80 -5.21
C HIS A 93 7.91 -13.67 -4.19
N PHE A 94 6.83 -13.67 -3.42
CA PHE A 94 6.67 -12.72 -2.32
C PHE A 94 7.39 -13.25 -1.09
N HIS A 95 8.39 -12.50 -0.62
CA HIS A 95 9.09 -12.82 0.63
C HIS A 95 8.58 -11.99 1.80
N GLU A 96 8.24 -10.73 1.57
CA GLU A 96 7.88 -9.78 2.62
C GLU A 96 6.47 -9.19 2.44
N VAL A 97 6.01 -9.10 1.18
CA VAL A 97 4.77 -8.42 0.82
C VAL A 97 3.52 -9.32 0.85
N GLY A 98 3.70 -10.63 0.94
CA GLY A 98 2.61 -11.64 0.92
C GLY A 98 2.00 -11.97 2.29
N ASN A 99 2.43 -11.30 3.36
CA ASN A 99 1.90 -11.55 4.70
C ASN A 99 0.41 -11.13 4.81
N GLY A 100 -0.43 -11.97 5.40
CA GLY A 100 -1.85 -11.68 5.66
C GLY A 100 -2.10 -10.35 6.40
N GLU A 101 -1.18 -9.91 7.27
CA GLU A 101 -1.26 -8.57 7.88
C GLU A 101 -1.14 -7.45 6.84
N ALA A 102 -0.29 -7.61 5.83
CA ALA A 102 -0.18 -6.65 4.73
C ALA A 102 -1.48 -6.62 3.91
N LEU A 103 -2.08 -7.78 3.61
CA LEU A 103 -3.37 -7.89 2.94
C LEU A 103 -4.48 -7.18 3.73
N ARG A 104 -4.57 -7.42 5.05
CA ARG A 104 -5.54 -6.73 5.94
C ARG A 104 -5.39 -5.22 5.91
N ASN A 105 -4.15 -4.72 5.96
CA ASN A 105 -3.91 -3.27 5.89
C ASN A 105 -4.32 -2.67 4.54
N VAL A 106 -4.01 -3.34 3.43
CA VAL A 106 -4.43 -2.87 2.09
C VAL A 106 -5.95 -2.86 1.98
N LEU A 107 -6.62 -3.94 2.40
CA LEU A 107 -8.08 -4.01 2.43
C LEU A 107 -8.68 -2.86 3.25
N ALA A 108 -8.17 -2.60 4.45
CA ALA A 108 -8.66 -1.52 5.30
C ALA A 108 -8.51 -0.15 4.64
N ILE A 109 -7.42 0.10 3.90
CA ILE A 109 -7.23 1.34 3.14
C ILE A 109 -8.23 1.43 1.99
N CYS A 110 -8.41 0.35 1.21
CA CYS A 110 -9.39 0.29 0.12
C CYS A 110 -10.81 0.58 0.63
N LEU A 111 -11.21 -0.05 1.74
CA LEU A 111 -12.52 0.19 2.37
C LEU A 111 -12.65 1.62 2.93
N ALA A 112 -11.59 2.20 3.49
CA ALA A 112 -11.60 3.58 3.95
C ALA A 112 -11.78 4.57 2.80
N VAL A 113 -11.06 4.37 1.69
CA VAL A 113 -11.18 5.17 0.47
C VAL A 113 -12.58 5.02 -0.14
N GLU A 114 -13.10 3.80 -0.24
CA GLU A 114 -14.47 3.54 -0.71
C GLU A 114 -15.52 4.20 0.17
N ALA A 115 -15.38 4.12 1.49
CA ALA A 115 -16.35 4.70 2.43
C ALA A 115 -16.36 6.23 2.41
N LEU A 116 -15.23 6.85 2.07
CA LEU A 116 -15.09 8.29 1.88
C LEU A 116 -15.62 8.75 0.52
N ASP A 117 -15.46 7.90 -0.50
CA ASP A 117 -15.83 8.12 -1.91
C ASP A 117 -15.37 9.50 -2.45
N PRO A 118 -14.06 9.82 -2.38
CA PRO A 118 -13.56 11.12 -2.81
C PRO A 118 -13.62 11.26 -4.34
N ASP A 119 -13.84 12.48 -4.82
CA ASP A 119 -13.74 12.81 -6.25
C ASP A 119 -12.28 12.79 -6.74
N GLU A 120 -11.33 13.09 -5.84
CA GLU A 120 -9.89 13.09 -6.09
C GLU A 120 -9.14 12.74 -4.80
N ILE A 121 -8.03 12.02 -4.94
CA ILE A 121 -7.03 11.75 -3.91
C ILE A 121 -5.73 12.46 -4.32
N ALA A 122 -5.34 13.43 -3.51
CA ALA A 122 -4.07 14.13 -3.63
C ALA A 122 -3.12 13.72 -2.50
N ALA A 123 -1.82 13.95 -2.70
CA ALA A 123 -0.83 13.77 -1.64
C ALA A 123 0.27 14.82 -1.71
N THR A 124 0.93 15.08 -0.58
CA THR A 124 2.21 15.80 -0.60
C THR A 124 3.32 14.90 -1.19
N ARG A 125 4.56 15.41 -1.27
CA ARG A 125 5.71 14.57 -1.63
C ARG A 125 5.90 13.44 -0.63
N VAL A 126 6.29 12.27 -1.13
CA VAL A 126 6.45 11.06 -0.31
C VAL A 126 7.79 11.05 0.41
N GLN A 127 7.74 10.91 1.73
CA GLN A 127 8.91 10.61 2.52
C GLN A 127 9.28 9.13 2.39
N THR A 128 10.37 8.84 1.68
CA THR A 128 10.91 7.47 1.56
C THR A 128 11.74 7.06 2.77
N GLY A 129 12.34 8.04 3.45
CA GLY A 129 13.31 7.79 4.50
C GLY A 129 14.73 7.58 3.96
N SER A 130 15.63 7.12 4.84
CA SER A 130 17.06 6.90 4.59
C SER A 130 17.66 5.90 5.59
N GLY A 131 18.85 5.38 5.26
CA GLY A 131 19.54 4.35 6.04
C GLY A 131 19.43 2.98 5.38
N THR A 132 19.44 1.93 6.20
CA THR A 132 19.28 0.54 5.74
C THR A 132 18.18 -0.18 6.53
N VAL A 133 17.63 -1.23 5.93
CA VAL A 133 16.63 -2.11 6.54
C VAL A 133 17.10 -3.55 6.44
N ARG A 134 16.86 -4.34 7.50
CA ARG A 134 17.17 -5.77 7.52
C ARG A 134 15.93 -6.58 7.17
N CYS A 135 16.05 -7.43 6.17
CA CYS A 135 14.97 -8.20 5.56
C CYS A 135 15.42 -9.64 5.25
N ALA A 136 14.54 -10.43 4.63
CA ALA A 136 14.87 -11.77 4.12
C ALA A 136 16.04 -11.76 3.11
N HIS A 137 16.26 -10.63 2.43
CA HIS A 137 17.35 -10.42 1.46
C HIS A 137 18.64 -9.87 2.09
N GLY A 138 18.73 -9.84 3.42
CA GLY A 138 19.85 -9.26 4.15
C GLY A 138 19.62 -7.77 4.43
N GLU A 139 20.68 -6.98 4.34
CA GLU A 139 20.61 -5.53 4.57
C GLU A 139 20.46 -4.80 3.24
N LEU A 140 19.38 -4.02 3.10
CA LEU A 140 19.04 -3.27 1.90
C LEU A 140 19.06 -1.76 2.17
N PRO A 141 19.38 -0.93 1.17
CA PRO A 141 19.25 0.52 1.29
C PRO A 141 17.79 0.92 1.45
N ILE A 142 17.55 2.09 2.03
CA ILE A 142 16.24 2.75 2.03
C ILE A 142 16.26 3.87 0.98
N PRO A 143 15.33 3.89 0.00
CA PRO A 143 14.25 2.91 -0.21
C PRO A 143 14.76 1.54 -0.70
N ALA A 144 14.09 0.46 -0.27
CA ALA A 144 14.35 -0.88 -0.76
C ALA A 144 14.11 -1.00 -2.28
N PRO A 145 14.71 -1.96 -3.00
CA PRO A 145 14.64 -2.05 -4.46
C PRO A 145 13.21 -2.02 -5.04
N ALA A 146 12.27 -2.78 -4.47
CA ALA A 146 10.87 -2.76 -4.91
C ALA A 146 10.21 -1.39 -4.68
N THR A 147 10.43 -0.77 -3.51
CA THR A 147 9.97 0.61 -3.26
C THR A 147 10.55 1.58 -4.27
N ALA A 148 11.87 1.52 -4.54
CA ALA A 148 12.54 2.39 -5.49
C ALA A 148 11.99 2.23 -6.91
N ALA A 149 11.70 1.00 -7.35
CA ALA A 149 11.09 0.72 -8.64
C ALA A 149 9.68 1.35 -8.77
N ILE A 150 8.86 1.29 -7.72
CA ILE A 150 7.53 1.92 -7.71
C ILE A 150 7.65 3.44 -7.74
N ILE A 151 8.52 4.02 -6.92
CA ILE A 151 8.74 5.48 -6.87
C ILE A 151 9.18 6.01 -8.24
N ALA A 152 10.04 5.27 -8.94
CA ALA A 152 10.53 5.63 -10.28
C ALA A 152 9.41 5.74 -11.34
N ARG A 153 8.19 5.26 -11.07
CA ARG A 153 7.01 5.41 -11.93
C ARG A 153 6.35 6.79 -11.85
N GLY A 154 6.99 7.76 -11.19
CA GLY A 154 6.58 9.17 -11.19
C GLY A 154 6.13 9.72 -9.84
N ILE A 155 6.39 9.02 -8.73
CA ILE A 155 6.03 9.50 -7.39
C ILE A 155 7.08 10.53 -6.93
N PRO A 156 6.71 11.81 -6.70
CA PRO A 156 7.65 12.79 -6.20
C PRO A 156 7.97 12.52 -4.74
N THR A 157 9.24 12.67 -4.37
CA THR A 157 9.72 12.38 -3.00
C THR A 157 10.32 13.61 -2.33
N CYS A 158 10.27 13.66 -1.00
CA CYS A 158 10.88 14.75 -0.23
C CYS A 158 12.39 14.80 -0.49
N GLU A 159 12.96 15.99 -0.71
CA GLU A 159 14.41 16.16 -0.87
C GLU A 159 15.16 15.79 0.42
N ARG A 160 14.68 16.33 1.55
CA ARG A 160 15.19 15.97 2.87
C ARG A 160 14.63 14.60 3.27
N LYS A 161 15.53 13.64 3.47
CA LYS A 161 15.19 12.31 3.98
C LYS A 161 15.24 12.25 5.50
N LEU A 162 14.25 11.58 6.10
CA LEU A 162 14.24 11.24 7.52
C LEU A 162 14.92 9.89 7.76
N GLU A 163 15.41 9.64 8.97
CA GLU A 163 15.99 8.35 9.33
C GLU A 163 14.93 7.25 9.40
N GLY A 164 15.31 6.05 8.97
CA GLY A 164 14.47 4.85 8.98
C GLY A 164 13.58 4.74 7.74
N GLU A 165 12.97 3.57 7.55
CA GLU A 165 12.07 3.34 6.42
C GLU A 165 10.75 4.05 6.68
N ARG A 166 10.38 4.97 5.77
CA ARG A 166 9.14 5.75 5.86
C ARG A 166 8.11 5.35 4.83
N CYS A 167 8.54 4.66 3.77
CA CYS A 167 7.66 4.11 2.73
C CYS A 167 8.10 2.68 2.39
N THR A 168 7.22 1.71 2.67
CA THR A 168 7.41 0.30 2.31
C THR A 168 6.99 0.05 0.85
N PRO A 169 7.35 -1.09 0.23
CA PRO A 169 6.87 -1.41 -1.13
C PRO A 169 5.34 -1.38 -1.23
N THR A 170 4.63 -1.94 -0.24
CA THR A 170 3.16 -1.94 -0.22
C THR A 170 2.59 -0.54 -0.09
N SER A 171 3.20 0.32 0.72
CA SER A 171 2.80 1.73 0.81
C SER A 171 2.95 2.44 -0.53
N ALA A 172 4.09 2.27 -1.18
CA ALA A 172 4.35 2.90 -2.48
C ALA A 172 3.33 2.43 -3.53
N ALA A 173 2.96 1.15 -3.51
CA ALA A 173 1.95 0.60 -4.42
C ALA A 173 0.55 1.19 -4.17
N VAL A 174 0.14 1.31 -2.91
CA VAL A 174 -1.12 1.98 -2.53
C VAL A 174 -1.13 3.44 -3.00
N ILE A 175 -0.03 4.16 -2.76
CA ILE A 175 0.11 5.56 -3.19
C ILE A 175 0.01 5.67 -4.71
N LEU A 176 0.72 4.80 -5.45
CA LEU A 176 0.71 4.82 -6.91
C LEU A 176 -0.69 4.54 -7.49
N HIS A 177 -1.43 3.62 -6.86
CA HIS A 177 -2.77 3.24 -7.30
C HIS A 177 -3.78 4.38 -7.08
N PHE A 178 -3.77 4.98 -5.89
CA PHE A 178 -4.83 5.90 -5.49
C PHE A 178 -4.55 7.37 -5.77
N VAL A 179 -3.30 7.86 -5.69
CA VAL A 179 -3.02 9.30 -5.79
C VAL A 179 -3.06 9.75 -7.24
N GLN A 180 -3.95 10.69 -7.57
CA GLN A 180 -4.03 11.28 -8.90
C GLN A 180 -3.23 12.59 -9.03
N ARG A 181 -2.94 13.25 -7.91
CA ARG A 181 -2.30 14.57 -7.90
C ARG A 181 -1.32 14.71 -6.73
N TYR A 182 -0.15 15.28 -7.00
CA TYR A 182 0.81 15.63 -5.95
C TYR A 182 0.86 17.13 -5.74
N ASP A 183 0.66 17.55 -4.50
CA ASP A 183 0.81 18.93 -4.07
C ASP A 183 2.31 19.30 -3.97
N ALA A 184 2.61 20.52 -4.41
CA ALA A 184 3.97 21.03 -4.61
C ALA A 184 4.63 21.50 -3.31
#